data_AF-A0A4Y9ZK73-F1
#
_entry.id   AF-A0A4Y9ZK73-F1
#
_cell.length_a   1.000
_cell.length_b   1.000
_cell.length_c   1.000
_cell.angle_alpha   90.00
_cell.angle_beta   90.00
_cell.angle_gamma   90.00
#
_symmetry.space_group_name_H-M   'P 1'
#
loop_
_entity.id
_entity.type
_entity.pdbx_description
1 polymer ?
#
loop_
_entity_poly.entity_id
_entity_poly.type
_entity_poly.pdbx_seq_one_letter_code
_entity_poly.pdbx_strand_id
1 'polypeptide(L)'
;MVFWSPSRSRGFHSRLPDTTDSIFYWEALAVVSAIDWASHLTDMRPHRLLVYCDNTNTVDMFNTLHAQPPYNLLLKFAIDRLIHTGIDLHVVHLAGIDNGVADALSHFQEPCASALHPGLRTSTFLPPRDAMGASEL
;
A
#
# COMPACT_ATOMS: atom_id res chain seq x y z
N MET A 1 -3.56 2.65 8.78
CA MET A 1 -2.99 1.99 7.58
C MET A 1 -1.60 2.51 7.32
N VAL A 2 -0.71 1.64 6.85
CA VAL A 2 0.69 1.99 6.57
C VAL A 2 1.20 1.29 5.32
N PHE A 3 2.18 1.90 4.66
CA PHE A 3 3.05 1.22 3.71
C PHE A 3 4.45 1.81 3.83
N TRP A 4 5.47 1.12 3.34
CA TRP A 4 6.83 1.64 3.38
C TRP A 4 7.63 1.18 2.17
N SER A 5 8.69 1.93 1.86
CA SER A 5 9.61 1.67 0.76
C SER A 5 11.01 1.47 1.31
N PRO A 6 11.52 0.22 1.34
CA PRO A 6 12.87 -0.08 1.81
C PRO A 6 13.94 0.62 0.97
N SER A 7 13.79 0.58 -0.37
CA SER A 7 14.74 1.18 -1.32
C SER A 7 14.90 2.69 -1.19
N ARG A 8 13.95 3.37 -0.54
CA ARG A 8 13.96 4.82 -0.31
C ARG A 8 14.00 5.19 1.17
N SER A 9 14.07 4.20 2.06
CA SER A 9 14.04 4.37 3.53
C SER A 9 12.91 5.29 3.99
N ARG A 10 11.70 5.08 3.45
CA ARG A 10 10.52 5.92 3.70
C ARG A 10 9.34 5.10 4.19
N GLY A 11 8.78 5.49 5.32
CA GLY A 11 7.55 4.93 5.89
C GLY A 11 6.41 5.93 5.80
N PHE A 12 5.21 5.42 5.52
CA PHE A 12 4.01 6.24 5.35
C PHE A 12 2.91 5.73 6.25
N HIS A 13 2.29 6.65 6.99
CA HIS A 13 1.15 6.34 7.86
C HIS A 13 -0.06 7.20 7.53
N SER A 14 -1.24 6.58 7.57
CA SER A 14 -2.51 7.27 7.46
C SER A 14 -3.39 6.89 8.63
N ARG A 15 -3.96 7.90 9.30
CA ARG A 15 -5.07 7.69 10.22
C ARG A 15 -6.29 7.37 9.38
N LEU A 16 -6.89 6.23 9.65
CA LEU A 16 -8.13 5.84 9.01
C LEU A 16 -9.31 6.39 9.83
N PRO A 17 -10.44 6.73 9.18
CA PRO A 17 -11.67 6.99 9.91
C PRO A 17 -12.09 5.72 10.67
N ASP A 18 -12.81 5.93 11.77
CA ASP A 18 -13.32 4.85 12.61
C ASP A 18 -14.53 4.20 11.91
N THR A 19 -14.26 3.32 10.95
CA THR A 19 -15.28 2.62 10.15
C THR A 19 -15.21 1.11 10.41
N THR A 20 -16.29 0.42 10.10
CA THR A 20 -16.41 -1.05 10.24
C THR A 20 -15.81 -1.81 9.06
N ASP A 21 -14.94 -1.17 8.26
CA ASP A 21 -14.33 -1.83 7.10
C ASP A 21 -13.41 -2.96 7.52
N SER A 22 -13.33 -4.00 6.70
CA SER A 22 -12.57 -5.21 7.02
C SER A 22 -11.06 -4.93 7.04
N ILE A 23 -10.31 -5.69 7.83
CA ILE A 23 -8.83 -5.67 7.81
C ILE A 23 -8.31 -5.84 6.38
N PHE A 24 -8.95 -6.75 5.61
CA PHE A 24 -8.64 -6.97 4.21
C PHE A 24 -8.81 -5.69 3.35
N TYR A 25 -9.87 -4.90 3.56
CA TYR A 25 -10.04 -3.63 2.86
C TYR A 25 -8.86 -2.69 3.11
N TRP A 26 -8.42 -2.57 4.37
CA TRP A 26 -7.34 -1.67 4.74
C TRP A 26 -5.98 -2.10 4.21
N GLU A 27 -5.70 -3.40 4.16
CA GLU A 27 -4.47 -3.92 3.58
C GLU A 27 -4.48 -3.77 2.05
N ALA A 28 -5.63 -4.02 1.41
CA ALA A 28 -5.80 -3.74 -0.01
C ALA A 28 -5.58 -2.25 -0.33
N LEU A 29 -6.18 -1.34 0.45
CA LEU A 29 -5.99 0.10 0.30
C LEU A 29 -4.53 0.52 0.55
N ALA A 30 -3.79 -0.18 1.42
CA ALA A 30 -2.37 0.08 1.64
C ALA A 30 -1.54 -0.23 0.38
N VAL A 31 -1.83 -1.35 -0.28
CA VAL A 31 -1.22 -1.72 -1.56
C VAL A 31 -1.57 -0.69 -2.64
N VAL A 32 -2.85 -0.31 -2.75
CA VAL A 32 -3.29 0.73 -3.70
C VAL A 32 -2.54 2.05 -3.45
N SER A 33 -2.38 2.45 -2.19
CA SER A 33 -1.68 3.68 -1.82
C SER A 33 -0.19 3.63 -2.17
N ALA A 34 0.45 2.47 -2.03
CA ALA A 34 1.83 2.26 -2.45
C ALA A 34 2.00 2.36 -3.97
N ILE A 35 1.05 1.81 -4.74
CA ILE A 35 1.01 1.91 -6.21
C ILE A 35 0.82 3.38 -6.63
N ASP A 36 -0.14 4.08 -6.03
CA ASP A 36 -0.42 5.48 -6.33
C ASP A 36 0.81 6.35 -6.03
N TRP A 37 1.43 6.17 -4.88
CA TRP A 37 2.66 6.86 -4.51
C TRP A 37 3.79 6.58 -5.51
N ALA A 38 4.01 5.31 -5.88
CA ALA A 38 5.03 4.94 -6.85
C ALA A 38 4.78 5.54 -8.25
N SER A 39 3.51 5.65 -8.63
CA SER A 39 3.09 6.23 -9.91
C SER A 39 3.42 7.73 -10.02
N HIS A 40 3.44 8.45 -8.90
CA HIS A 40 3.74 9.88 -8.84
C HIS A 40 5.24 10.20 -8.71
N LEU A 41 6.12 9.20 -8.63
CA LEU A 41 7.57 9.43 -8.61
C LEU A 41 8.02 9.88 -10.01
N THR A 42 8.48 11.13 -10.14
CA THR A 42 8.91 11.71 -11.44
C THR A 42 10.35 11.37 -11.79
N ASP A 43 11.26 11.42 -10.82
CA ASP A 43 12.70 11.35 -11.10
C ASP A 43 13.20 9.91 -11.24
N MET A 44 12.46 8.96 -10.64
CA MET A 44 12.78 7.53 -10.65
C MET A 44 11.50 6.71 -10.47
N ARG A 45 10.57 6.83 -11.43
CA ARG A 45 9.43 5.94 -11.51
C ARG A 45 9.92 4.51 -11.73
N PRO A 46 9.50 3.52 -10.93
CA PRO A 46 9.86 2.13 -11.18
C PRO A 46 9.24 1.64 -12.49
N HIS A 47 9.94 0.80 -13.24
CA HIS A 47 9.29 0.02 -14.32
C HIS A 47 8.64 -1.25 -13.76
N ARG A 48 9.19 -1.77 -12.65
CA ARG A 48 8.67 -2.92 -11.92
C ARG A 48 8.51 -2.55 -10.45
N LEU A 49 7.32 -2.75 -9.92
CA LEU A 49 6.98 -2.51 -8.53
C LEU A 49 6.70 -3.85 -7.85
N LEU A 50 7.49 -4.17 -6.83
CA LEU A 50 7.29 -5.33 -5.97
C LEU A 50 6.70 -4.87 -4.64
N VAL A 51 5.52 -5.36 -4.29
CA VAL A 51 4.85 -5.07 -3.03
C VAL A 51 4.78 -6.35 -2.19
N TYR A 52 5.30 -6.28 -0.97
CA TYR A 52 5.17 -7.35 0.01
C TYR A 52 3.96 -7.10 0.88
N CYS A 53 3.13 -8.13 1.06
CA CYS A 53 1.92 -8.07 1.88
C CYS A 53 1.74 -9.37 2.65
N ASP A 54 1.32 -9.29 3.90
CA ASP A 54 1.07 -10.43 4.79
C ASP A 54 -0.36 -10.99 4.68
N ASN A 55 -1.27 -10.29 4.00
CA ASN A 55 -2.59 -10.84 3.69
C ASN A 55 -2.63 -11.52 2.33
N THR A 56 -2.82 -12.84 2.35
CA THR A 56 -2.96 -13.67 1.15
C THR A 56 -4.16 -13.30 0.29
N ASN A 57 -5.28 -12.84 0.86
CA ASN A 57 -6.44 -12.37 0.09
C ASN A 57 -6.07 -11.13 -0.76
N THR A 58 -5.25 -10.24 -0.22
CA THR A 58 -4.73 -9.07 -0.96
C THR A 58 -3.80 -9.51 -2.08
N VAL A 59 -2.87 -10.42 -1.77
CA VAL A 59 -1.96 -10.99 -2.77
C VAL A 59 -2.75 -11.64 -3.91
N ASP A 60 -3.74 -12.48 -3.59
CA ASP A 60 -4.57 -13.19 -4.56
C ASP A 60 -5.40 -12.22 -5.40
N MET A 61 -6.01 -11.20 -4.79
CA MET A 61 -6.81 -10.19 -5.49
C MET A 61 -5.99 -9.48 -6.58
N PHE A 62 -4.76 -9.06 -6.26
CA PHE A 62 -3.90 -8.37 -7.23
C PHE A 62 -3.29 -9.31 -8.27
N ASN A 63 -2.93 -10.54 -7.90
CA ASN A 63 -2.32 -11.49 -8.84
C ASN A 63 -3.33 -12.13 -9.79
N THR A 64 -4.59 -12.28 -9.37
CA THR A 64 -5.68 -12.82 -10.22
C THR A 64 -6.44 -11.73 -10.97
N LEU A 65 -6.21 -10.46 -10.64
CA LEU A 65 -6.98 -9.31 -11.14
C LEU A 65 -8.49 -9.48 -10.91
N HIS A 66 -8.85 -10.15 -9.82
CA HIS A 66 -10.23 -10.44 -9.46
C HIS A 66 -10.53 -9.98 -8.04
N ALA A 67 -11.51 -9.10 -7.90
CA ALA A 67 -11.96 -8.55 -6.63
C ALA A 67 -13.42 -8.90 -6.36
N GLN A 68 -13.76 -9.08 -5.08
CA GLN A 68 -15.17 -9.10 -4.66
C GLN A 68 -15.76 -7.68 -4.76
N PRO A 69 -17.10 -7.53 -4.86
CA PRO A 69 -17.74 -6.23 -5.08
C PRO A 69 -17.24 -5.07 -4.21
N PRO A 70 -16.97 -5.23 -2.90
CA PRO A 70 -16.48 -4.14 -2.05
C PRO A 70 -15.08 -3.62 -2.42
N TYR A 71 -14.26 -4.44 -3.09
CA TYR A 71 -12.86 -4.12 -3.42
C TYR A 71 -12.66 -3.76 -4.89
N ASN A 72 -13.71 -3.83 -5.72
CA ASN A 72 -13.61 -3.56 -7.16
C ASN A 72 -13.10 -2.15 -7.47
N LEU A 73 -13.50 -1.14 -6.69
CA LEU A 73 -13.04 0.23 -6.89
C LEU A 73 -11.54 0.37 -6.58
N LEU A 74 -11.06 -0.29 -5.53
CA LEU A 74 -9.64 -0.34 -5.16
C LEU A 74 -8.82 -0.95 -6.30
N LEU A 75 -9.23 -2.13 -6.75
CA LEU A 75 -8.53 -2.85 -7.82
C LEU A 75 -8.55 -2.03 -9.12
N LYS A 76 -9.72 -1.52 -9.52
CA LYS A 76 -9.84 -0.71 -10.74
C LYS A 76 -8.92 0.51 -10.72
N PHE A 77 -8.93 1.27 -9.62
CA PHE A 77 -8.06 2.45 -9.48
C PHE A 77 -6.58 2.07 -9.62
N ALA A 78 -6.15 0.98 -8.97
CA ALA A 78 -4.77 0.50 -9.09
C ALA A 78 -4.42 0.13 -10.54
N ILE A 79 -5.29 -0.62 -11.23
CA ILE A 79 -5.06 -1.00 -12.63
C ILE A 79 -5.00 0.21 -13.55
N ASP A 80 -5.88 1.20 -13.37
CA ASP A 80 -5.84 2.44 -14.16
C ASP A 80 -4.48 3.16 -14.00
N ARG A 81 -3.94 3.21 -12.76
CA ARG A 81 -2.60 3.78 -12.48
C ARG A 81 -1.48 2.98 -13.14
N LEU A 82 -1.52 1.65 -13.06
CA LEU A 82 -0.50 0.79 -13.66
C LEU A 82 -0.49 0.93 -15.18
N ILE A 83 -1.65 0.92 -15.83
CA ILE A 83 -1.78 1.13 -17.29
C ILE A 83 -1.24 2.50 -17.69
N HIS A 84 -1.65 3.56 -16.99
CA HIS A 84 -1.23 4.93 -17.32
C HIS A 84 0.28 5.13 -17.18
N THR A 85 0.92 4.43 -16.24
CA THR A 85 2.34 4.59 -15.94
C THR A 85 3.25 3.56 -16.58
N GLY A 86 2.72 2.45 -17.08
CA GLY A 86 3.50 1.31 -17.58
C GLY A 86 4.24 0.56 -16.47
N ILE A 87 3.84 0.71 -15.20
CA ILE A 87 4.41 -0.02 -14.08
C ILE A 87 3.92 -1.47 -14.13
N ASP A 88 4.85 -2.41 -14.11
CA ASP A 88 4.58 -3.83 -13.94
C ASP A 88 4.55 -4.19 -12.45
N LEU A 89 3.42 -4.69 -11.95
CA LEU A 89 3.18 -4.95 -10.53
C LEU A 89 3.33 -6.44 -10.22
N HIS A 90 4.07 -6.73 -9.14
CA HIS A 90 4.02 -8.02 -8.46
C HIS A 90 3.68 -7.83 -6.99
N VAL A 91 2.66 -8.54 -6.52
CA VAL A 91 2.33 -8.60 -5.09
C VAL A 91 2.71 -9.97 -4.57
N VAL A 92 3.57 -10.01 -3.54
CA VAL A 92 4.14 -11.24 -3.00
C VAL A 92 3.80 -11.34 -1.53
N HIS A 93 3.41 -12.54 -1.11
CA HIS A 93 3.18 -12.81 0.29
C HIS A 93 4.49 -12.74 1.08
N LEU A 94 4.50 -11.97 2.16
CA LEU A 94 5.56 -11.95 3.16
C LEU A 94 4.94 -12.31 4.51
N ALA A 95 5.50 -13.27 5.22
CA ALA A 95 4.97 -13.62 6.55
C ALA A 95 5.05 -12.38 7.46
N GLY A 96 4.02 -12.16 8.30
CA GLY A 96 3.96 -10.98 9.17
C GLY A 96 5.19 -10.82 10.07
N ILE A 97 5.80 -11.93 10.50
CA ILE A 97 7.06 -11.94 11.27
C ILE A 97 8.24 -11.30 10.53
N ASP A 98 8.25 -11.38 9.21
CA ASP A 98 9.28 -10.78 8.35
C ASP A 98 8.92 -9.34 7.94
N ASN A 99 7.72 -8.86 8.28
CA ASN A 99 7.21 -7.52 7.96
C ASN A 99 7.36 -6.52 9.14
N GLY A 100 8.37 -6.72 9.99
CA GLY A 100 8.49 -6.01 11.28
C GLY A 100 8.53 -4.49 11.20
N VAL A 101 9.06 -3.90 10.11
CA VAL A 101 9.05 -2.43 9.93
C VAL A 101 7.62 -1.94 9.71
N ALA A 102 6.84 -2.60 8.84
CA ALA A 102 5.46 -2.20 8.59
C ALA A 102 4.59 -2.43 9.83
N ASP A 103 4.79 -3.54 10.54
CA ASP A 103 4.10 -3.85 11.79
C ASP A 103 4.33 -2.76 12.84
N ALA A 104 5.61 -2.43 13.11
CA ALA A 104 5.96 -1.35 14.04
C ALA A 104 5.37 0.01 13.61
N LEU A 105 5.38 0.33 12.31
CA LEU A 105 4.75 1.56 11.80
C LEU A 105 3.23 1.55 11.99
N SER A 106 2.57 0.40 11.84
CA SER A 106 1.11 0.25 12.00
C SER A 106 0.67 0.53 13.45
N HIS A 107 1.54 0.21 14.41
CA HIS A 107 1.36 0.47 15.84
C HIS A 107 1.89 1.84 16.30
N PHE A 108 2.30 2.72 15.38
CA PHE A 108 2.92 4.01 15.67
C PHE A 108 4.19 3.92 16.55
N GLN A 109 4.93 2.81 16.45
CA GLN A 109 6.17 2.57 17.19
C GLN A 109 7.40 3.00 16.38
N GLU A 110 7.53 4.30 16.10
CA GLU A 110 8.65 4.84 15.30
C GLU A 110 10.05 4.46 15.79
N PRO A 111 10.34 4.40 17.12
CA PRO A 111 11.65 3.96 17.60
C PRO A 111 11.97 2.50 17.23
N CYS A 112 10.96 1.61 17.27
CA CYS A 112 11.12 0.21 16.88
C CYS A 112 11.37 0.10 15.37
N ALA A 113 10.58 0.80 14.55
CA ALA A 113 10.75 0.84 13.11
C ALA A 113 12.14 1.39 12.71
N SER A 114 12.63 2.41 13.40
CA SER A 114 13.96 3.00 13.17
C SER A 114 15.11 2.09 13.61
N ALA A 115 14.90 1.29 14.67
CA ALA A 115 15.87 0.29 15.09
C ALA A 115 15.99 -0.86 14.07
N LEU A 116 14.86 -1.27 13.48
CA LEU A 116 14.80 -2.29 12.43
C LEU A 116 15.37 -1.78 11.09
N HIS A 117 15.16 -0.51 10.75
CA HIS A 117 15.73 0.12 9.57
C HIS A 117 16.33 1.50 9.89
N PRO A 118 17.63 1.57 10.22
CA PRO A 118 18.31 2.84 10.44
C PRO A 118 18.15 3.78 9.24
N GLY A 119 17.86 5.06 9.50
CA GLY A 119 17.64 6.08 8.47
C GLY A 119 16.22 6.11 7.88
N LEU A 120 15.29 5.30 8.41
CA LEU A 120 13.87 5.38 8.06
C LEU A 120 13.31 6.79 8.35
N ARG A 121 12.66 7.39 7.35
CA ARG A 121 11.93 8.65 7.48
C ARG A 121 10.44 8.39 7.40
N THR A 122 9.69 8.76 8.44
CA THR A 122 8.24 8.61 8.48
C THR A 122 7.54 9.89 8.01
N SER A 123 6.42 9.73 7.32
CA SER A 123 5.53 10.83 6.93
C SER A 123 4.08 10.40 6.92
N THR A 124 3.17 11.35 7.06
CA THR A 124 1.74 11.11 6.86
C THR A 124 1.41 11.06 5.36
N PHE A 125 0.34 10.34 5.01
CA PHE A 125 -0.27 10.44 3.69
C PHE A 125 -1.80 10.41 3.80
N LEU A 126 -2.47 10.84 2.73
CA LEU A 126 -3.90 10.66 2.54
C LEU A 126 -4.12 9.54 1.52
N PRO A 127 -4.93 8.52 1.81
CA PRO A 127 -5.23 7.47 0.84
C PRO A 127 -5.97 8.04 -0.36
N PRO A 128 -5.81 7.43 -1.55
CA PRO A 128 -6.48 7.91 -2.77
C PRO A 128 -7.99 7.84 -2.60
N ARG A 129 -8.65 9.01 -2.59
CA ARG A 129 -10.09 9.13 -2.33
C ARG A 129 -10.95 8.50 -3.41
N ASP A 130 -10.50 8.60 -4.66
CA ASP A 130 -11.19 8.01 -5.82
C ASP A 130 -11.26 6.49 -5.70
N ALA A 131 -10.20 5.87 -5.15
CA ALA A 131 -10.16 4.43 -4.89
C ALA A 131 -11.18 4.02 -3.79
N MET A 132 -11.46 4.92 -2.86
CA MET A 132 -12.44 4.73 -1.78
C MET A 132 -13.89 5.02 -2.21
N GLY A 133 -14.13 5.33 -3.48
CA GLY A 133 -15.47 5.59 -4.02
C GLY A 133 -16.02 6.98 -3.69
N ALA A 134 -15.19 7.92 -3.26
CA ALA A 134 -15.59 9.32 -3.24
C ALA A 134 -15.69 9.81 -4.69
N SER A 135 -16.91 10.07 -5.17
CA SER A 135 -17.11 10.76 -6.44
C SER A 135 -16.52 12.16 -6.33
N GLU A 136 -15.80 12.62 -7.36
CA GLU A 136 -15.54 14.04 -7.55
C GLU A 136 -16.89 14.78 -7.46
N LEU A 137 -16.96 15.78 -6.59
CA LEU A 137 -18.04 16.76 -6.53
C LEU A 137 -17.66 17.96 -7.39
#